data_AF-A0A0A3JAJ3-F1
#
_entry.id   AF-A0A0A3JAJ3-F1
#
_cell.length_a   1.000
_cell.length_b   1.000
_cell.length_c   1.000
_cell.angle_alpha   90.00
_cell.angle_beta   90.00
_cell.angle_gamma   90.00
#
_symmetry.space_group_name_H-M   'P 1'
#
loop_
_entity.id
_entity.type
_entity.pdbx_description
1 polymer ?
#
loop_
_entity_poly.entity_id
_entity_poly.type
_entity_poly.pdbx_seq_one_letter_code
_entity_poly.pdbx_strand_id
1 'polypeptide(L)' 'MKQMIKIIRKVDIEKQYEHVLRLELDYELASLYSAMQENNEEEMEKCKKRLKEIQDELDGLHAYV' A
#
# COMPACT_ATOMS: atom_id res chain seq x y z
N MET A 1 -0.85 22.82 -25.98
CA MET A 1 -0.95 23.14 -24.54
C MET A 1 -2.03 22.36 -23.74
N LYS A 2 -3.03 21.70 -24.36
CA LYS A 2 -4.06 20.94 -23.61
C LYS A 2 -3.63 19.55 -23.08
N GLN A 3 -2.55 18.96 -23.60
CA GLN A 3 -2.09 17.63 -23.19
C GLN A 3 -1.23 17.63 -21.91
N MET A 4 -0.42 18.67 -21.67
CA MET A 4 0.44 18.76 -20.48
C MET A 4 -0.34 18.74 -19.16
N ILE A 5 -1.51 19.40 -19.12
CA ILE A 5 -2.33 19.48 -17.90
C ILE A 5 -2.84 18.10 -17.45
N LYS A 6 -3.12 17.19 -18.40
CA LYS A 6 -3.58 15.83 -18.08
C LYS A 6 -2.47 14.96 -17.49
N ILE A 7 -1.22 15.19 -17.93
CA ILE A 7 -0.06 14.41 -17.47
C ILE A 7 0.30 14.79 -16.03
N ILE A 8 0.32 16.09 -15.71
CA ILE A 8 0.61 16.58 -14.35
C ILE A 8 -0.40 16.01 -13.34
N ARG A 9 -1.69 16.02 -13.69
CA ARG A 9 -2.76 15.52 -12.82
C ARG A 9 -2.69 14.01 -12.57
N LYS A 10 -2.14 13.24 -13.52
CA LYS A 10 -1.99 11.79 -13.39
C LYS A 10 -0.85 11.40 -12.46
N VAL A 11 0.27 12.12 -12.53
CA VAL A 11 1.44 11.95 -11.63
C VAL A 11 1.09 12.30 -10.18
N ASP A 12 0.26 13.32 -9.95
CA ASP A 12 -0.19 13.65 -8.60
C ASP A 12 -1.09 12.56 -8.01
N ILE A 13 -1.98 11.96 -8.81
CA ILE A 13 -2.85 10.87 -8.37
C ILE A 13 -2.05 9.61 -8.02
N GLU A 14 -1.06 9.24 -8.83
CA GLU A 14 -0.18 8.10 -8.56
C GLU A 14 0.59 8.30 -7.25
N LYS A 15 1.12 9.50 -6.99
CA LYS A 15 1.78 9.84 -5.71
C LYS A 15 0.83 9.80 -4.52
N GLN A 16 -0.39 10.28 -4.67
CA GLN A 16 -1.40 10.18 -3.60
C GLN A 16 -1.75 8.72 -3.32
N TYR A 17 -1.89 7.90 -4.37
CA TYR A 17 -2.17 6.47 -4.23
C TYR A 17 -1.02 5.74 -3.52
N GLU A 18 0.23 6.00 -3.90
CA GLU A 18 1.41 5.46 -3.21
C GLU A 18 1.39 5.84 -1.72
N HIS A 19 1.05 7.09 -1.41
CA HIS A 19 0.99 7.55 -0.02
C HIS A 19 -0.13 6.83 0.78
N VAL A 20 -1.28 6.58 0.16
CA VAL A 20 -2.37 5.82 0.80
C VAL A 20 -1.94 4.39 1.05
N LEU A 21 -1.31 3.72 0.07
CA LEU A 21 -0.80 2.36 0.23
C LEU A 21 0.24 2.26 1.34
N ARG A 22 1.14 3.24 1.47
CA ARG A 22 2.10 3.31 2.58
C ARG A 22 1.40 3.45 3.94
N LEU A 23 0.35 4.26 4.03
CA LEU A 23 -0.45 4.38 5.25
C LEU A 23 -1.18 3.07 5.60
N GLU A 24 -1.75 2.38 4.60
CA GLU A 24 -2.36 1.07 4.79
C GLU A 24 -1.33 0.03 5.25
N LEU A 25 -0.12 0.06 4.68
CA LEU A 25 0.99 -0.81 5.07
C LEU A 25 1.38 -0.59 6.54
N ASP A 26 1.53 0.67 6.97
CA ASP A 26 1.85 1.01 8.35
C ASP A 26 0.76 0.53 9.32
N TYR A 27 -0.52 0.70 8.95
CA TYR A 27 -1.66 0.22 9.73
C TYR A 27 -1.68 -1.31 9.85
N GLU A 28 -1.43 -2.01 8.75
CA GLU A 28 -1.45 -3.48 8.73
C GLU A 28 -0.26 -4.06 9.50
N LEU A 29 0.90 -3.41 9.47
CA LEU A 29 2.06 -3.78 10.31
C LEU A 29 1.76 -3.60 11.80
N ALA A 30 1.08 -2.52 12.19
CA ALA A 30 0.66 -2.32 13.57
C ALA A 30 -0.36 -3.38 14.03
N SER A 31 -1.26 -3.77 13.13
CA SER A 31 -2.25 -4.83 13.35
C SER A 31 -1.57 -6.19 13.50
N LEU A 32 -0.61 -6.52 12.62
CA LEU A 32 0.20 -7.72 12.71
C LEU A 32 0.98 -7.78 14.02
N TYR A 33 1.61 -6.67 14.42
CA TYR A 33 2.33 -6.61 15.70
C TYR A 33 1.40 -6.95 16.87
N SER A 34 0.19 -6.41 16.87
CA SER A 34 -0.81 -6.68 17.91
C SER A 34 -1.25 -8.15 17.91
N ALA A 35 -1.53 -8.71 16.73
CA ALA A 35 -1.85 -10.14 16.58
C ALA A 35 -0.71 -11.05 17.05
N MET A 36 0.55 -10.66 16.81
CA MET A 36 1.73 -11.36 17.31
C MET A 36 1.84 -11.30 18.84
N GLN A 37 1.50 -10.18 19.48
CA GLN A 37 1.46 -10.10 20.95
C GLN A 37 0.39 -11.01 21.54
N GLU A 38 -0.75 -11.14 20.85
CA GLU A 38 -1.87 -11.98 21.27
C GLU A 38 -1.71 -13.47 20.87
N ASN A 39 -0.65 -13.83 20.13
CA ASN A 39 -0.46 -15.15 19.50
C ASN A 39 -1.67 -15.61 18.67
N ASN A 40 -2.35 -14.65 18.03
CA ASN A 40 -3.50 -14.94 17.19
C ASN A 40 -3.02 -15.30 15.78
N GLU A 41 -2.76 -16.59 15.55
CA GLU A 41 -2.24 -17.10 14.27
C GLU A 41 -3.16 -16.81 13.08
N GLU A 42 -4.48 -16.83 13.28
CA GLU A 42 -5.45 -16.53 12.20
C GLU A 42 -5.32 -15.07 11.74
N GLU A 43 -5.26 -14.14 12.68
CA GLU A 43 -5.08 -12.73 12.33
C GLU A 43 -3.68 -12.44 11.80
N MET A 44 -2.65 -13.10 12.33
CA MET A 44 -1.30 -12.98 11.77
C MET A 44 -1.25 -13.38 10.29
N GLU A 45 -1.91 -14.48 9.90
CA GLU A 45 -1.95 -14.90 8.48
C GLU A 45 -2.78 -13.96 7.61
N LYS A 46 -3.90 -13.43 8.12
CA LYS A 46 -4.68 -12.39 7.43
C LYS A 46 -3.84 -11.13 7.20
N CYS A 47 -3.16 -10.63 8.23
CA CYS A 47 -2.33 -9.44 8.13
C CYS A 47 -1.17 -9.65 7.13
N LYS A 48 -0.48 -10.78 7.20
CA LYS A 48 0.60 -11.11 6.24
C LYS A 48 0.10 -11.17 4.81
N LYS A 49 -1.08 -11.74 4.58
CA LYS A 49 -1.68 -11.80 3.25
C LYS A 49 -1.99 -10.39 2.74
N ARG A 50 -2.57 -9.53 3.59
CA ARG A 50 -2.88 -8.15 3.23
C ARG A 50 -1.62 -7.32 2.96
N LEU A 51 -0.58 -7.47 3.78
CA LEU A 51 0.73 -6.84 3.56
C LEU A 51 1.33 -7.22 2.21
N LYS A 52 1.18 -8.48 1.80
CA LYS A 52 1.66 -8.95 0.49
C LYS A 52 0.87 -8.32 -0.66
N GLU A 53 -0.46 -8.21 -0.54
CA GLU A 53 -1.29 -7.51 -1.53
C GLU A 53 -0.84 -6.05 -1.70
N ILE A 54 -0.63 -5.33 -0.59
CA ILE A 54 -0.18 -3.93 -0.61
C ILE A 54 1.22 -3.81 -1.23
N GLN A 55 2.11 -4.76 -0.93
CA GLN A 55 3.45 -4.81 -1.51
C GLN A 55 3.40 -5.03 -3.04
N ASP A 56 2.59 -5.99 -3.50
CA ASP A 56 2.41 -6.26 -4.93
C ASP A 56 1.83 -5.02 -5.67
N GLU A 57 0.93 -4.27 -5.02
CA GLU A 57 0.38 -3.02 -5.56
C GLU A 57 1.44 -1.90 -5.64
N LEU A 58 2.27 -1.73 -4.59
CA LEU A 58 3.38 -0.77 -4.59
C LEU A 58 4.42 -1.12 -5.66
N ASP A 59 4.80 -2.40 -5.77
CA ASP A 59 5.74 -2.88 -6.79
C ASP A 59 5.18 -2.66 -8.21
N GLY A 60 3.88 -2.89 -8.41
CA GLY A 60 3.19 -2.59 -9.66
C GLY A 60 3.19 -1.09 -10.01
N LEU A 61 3.12 -0.21 -9.00
CA LEU A 61 3.22 1.23 -9.18
C LEU A 61 4.64 1.66 -9.56
N HIS A 62 5.65 1.09 -8.90
CA HIS A 62 7.06 1.38 -9.16
C HIS A 62 7.56 0.80 -10.48
N ALA A 63 6.98 -0.30 -10.97
CA ALA A 63 7.33 -0.90 -12.26
C ALA A 63 6.99 -0.02 -13.48
N TYR A 64 6.18 1.04 -13.29
CA TYR A 64 5.78 1.98 -14.33
C TYR A 64 6.64 3.26 -14.39
N VAL A 65 7.62 3.42 -13.50
CA VAL A 65 8.53 4.58 -13.40
C VAL A 65 9.89 4.25 -14.02
#